data_AF-A0A3A8QUL8-F1
#
_entry.id   AF-A0A3A8QUL8-F1
#
_cell.length_a   1.000
_cell.length_b   1.000
_cell.length_c   1.000
_cell.angle_alpha   90.00
_cell.angle_beta   90.00
_cell.angle_gamma   90.00
#
_symmetry.space_group_name_H-M   'P 1'
#
loop_
_entity.id
_entity.type
_entity.pdbx_description
1 polymer ?
#
loop_
_entity_poly.entity_id
_entity_poly.type
_entity_poly.pdbx_seq_one_letter_code
_entity_poly.pdbx_strand_id
1 'polypeptide(L)'
;MKLWAMAVLLWLTAGCATTRVVNLDTGRGRPIAYTPVETRPVRIDEEAFKDAVTQLVLELKLDVALREDGRRSLLASVGSIVAGAQGRQVLRLSDGFSLDPMERRRLALSFALDTVWEGVAEAVEDLLDPVALRAMVTTMIGTAMVMLVAPEPITKLVAVVLTASLIAYLGTGPVWNMGQAFLRLMDESRDARDVAGLKEAGHRFGRVLGANGARVLVIVAMTALGGRSAMAAQGPRLPGFPQAALRAEVEGGFQLSRALAGEVRSISVSSAGVLNVTLAPTAVAAVAMGPGGGGIQGDPEGDVHHICTDKNEVSEQSGGPWTPIFEDIFQSAGLKLSDAANQVRIQGHRGPHPREYHVEVLRRLRLAMQGCQDTGQCRAALVDELARIARELVTAGTKLRKLVTKNPQG
;
A
#
# COMPACT_ATOMS: atom_id res chain seq x y z
N MET A 1 -45.18 25.72 2.38
CA MET A 1 -44.66 24.76 1.37
C MET A 1 -43.20 24.99 0.96
N LYS A 2 -42.70 26.25 0.84
CA LYS A 2 -41.30 26.52 0.44
C LYS A 2 -40.23 26.24 1.50
N LEU A 3 -40.57 26.33 2.79
CA LEU A 3 -39.64 26.07 3.90
C LEU A 3 -39.34 24.56 4.11
N TRP A 4 -40.33 23.70 3.85
CA TRP A 4 -40.15 22.25 3.93
C TRP A 4 -39.34 21.71 2.75
N ALA A 5 -39.48 22.30 1.56
CA ALA A 5 -38.66 21.96 0.39
C ALA A 5 -37.18 22.32 0.59
N MET A 6 -36.86 23.42 1.30
CA MET A 6 -35.46 23.76 1.63
C MET A 6 -34.87 22.84 2.72
N ALA A 7 -35.66 22.38 3.69
CA ALA A 7 -35.18 21.43 4.70
C ALA A 7 -34.84 20.05 4.08
N VAL A 8 -35.63 19.60 3.10
CA VAL A 8 -35.35 18.37 2.34
C VAL A 8 -34.14 18.54 1.41
N LEU A 9 -33.96 19.72 0.81
CA LEU A 9 -32.80 20.01 -0.04
C LEU A 9 -31.48 20.12 0.75
N LEU A 10 -31.52 20.64 1.99
CA LEU A 10 -30.36 20.64 2.91
C LEU A 10 -30.03 19.24 3.47
N TRP A 11 -31.01 18.34 3.57
CA TRP A 11 -30.77 16.95 3.95
C TRP A 11 -30.16 16.12 2.81
N LEU A 12 -30.36 16.52 1.54
CA LEU A 12 -29.77 15.85 0.38
C LEU A 12 -28.33 16.29 0.06
N THR A 13 -27.82 17.36 0.68
CA THR A 13 -26.42 17.78 0.58
C THR A 13 -25.53 17.26 1.71
N ALA A 14 -26.12 16.58 2.70
CA ALA A 14 -25.36 15.70 3.59
C ALA A 14 -25.07 14.40 2.84
N GLY A 15 -24.20 14.47 1.84
CA GLY A 15 -23.59 13.26 1.29
C GLY A 15 -23.04 12.47 2.45
N CYS A 16 -23.51 11.24 2.63
CA CYS A 16 -23.13 10.39 3.74
C CYS A 16 -21.61 10.45 3.91
N ALA A 17 -21.14 11.14 4.96
CA ALA A 17 -19.82 10.91 5.50
C ALA A 17 -19.90 9.51 6.09
N THR A 18 -19.80 8.50 5.22
CA THR A 18 -19.56 7.13 5.66
C THR A 18 -18.28 7.22 6.47
N THR A 19 -18.40 7.06 7.78
CA THR A 19 -17.26 6.92 8.67
C THR A 19 -16.47 5.72 8.14
N ARG A 20 -15.45 5.99 7.33
CA ARG A 20 -14.67 4.94 6.70
C ARG A 20 -13.93 4.22 7.81
N VAL A 21 -13.98 2.90 7.80
CA VAL A 21 -13.27 2.07 8.77
C VAL A 21 -12.16 1.36 8.01
N VAL A 22 -10.94 1.46 8.52
CA VAL A 22 -9.81 0.68 8.03
C VAL A 22 -9.64 -0.49 8.97
N ASN A 23 -9.71 -1.70 8.42
CA ASN A 23 -9.39 -2.94 9.11
C ASN A 23 -8.01 -3.41 8.66
N LEU A 24 -7.05 -3.37 9.58
CA LEU A 24 -5.73 -3.96 9.37
C LEU A 24 -5.73 -5.38 9.95
N ASP A 25 -5.71 -6.37 9.05
CA ASP A 25 -5.54 -7.77 9.42
C ASP A 25 -4.05 -8.12 9.45
N THR A 26 -3.57 -8.39 10.65
CA THR A 26 -2.19 -8.78 10.93
C THR A 26 -2.00 -10.30 10.99
N GLY A 27 -3.03 -11.09 10.73
CA GLY A 27 -3.00 -12.55 10.87
C GLY A 27 -2.86 -13.05 12.31
N ARG A 28 -2.94 -12.16 13.32
CA ARG A 28 -2.90 -12.49 14.76
C ARG A 28 -4.00 -11.73 15.50
N GLY A 29 -5.07 -12.44 15.87
CA GLY A 29 -6.16 -11.89 16.70
C GLY A 29 -7.22 -11.12 15.91
N ARG A 30 -7.94 -10.20 16.57
CA ARG A 30 -8.97 -9.36 15.93
C ARG A 30 -8.30 -8.27 15.08
N PRO A 31 -8.80 -7.98 13.86
CA PRO A 31 -8.30 -6.88 13.03
C PRO A 31 -8.29 -5.55 13.78
N ILE A 32 -7.27 -4.73 13.54
CA ILE A 32 -7.20 -3.37 14.10
C ILE A 32 -8.13 -2.49 13.28
N ALA A 33 -9.22 -2.04 13.89
CA ALA A 33 -10.18 -1.13 13.27
C ALA A 33 -9.92 0.31 13.74
N TYR A 34 -9.79 1.25 12.81
CA TYR A 34 -9.72 2.67 13.14
C TYR A 34 -10.37 3.54 12.06
N THR A 35 -10.70 4.78 12.43
CA THR A 35 -11.26 5.78 11.52
C THR A 35 -10.14 6.70 11.03
N PRO A 36 -9.87 6.75 9.71
CA PRO A 36 -8.80 7.56 9.16
C PRO A 36 -9.15 9.05 9.11
N VAL A 37 -8.13 9.90 9.17
CA VAL A 37 -8.24 11.35 8.97
C VAL A 37 -8.24 11.65 7.48
N GLU A 38 -9.25 12.35 6.96
CA GLU A 38 -9.30 12.69 5.53
C GLU A 38 -8.26 13.75 5.15
N THR A 39 -7.44 13.43 4.15
CA THR A 39 -6.46 14.34 3.54
C THR A 39 -6.75 14.54 2.06
N ARG A 40 -6.23 15.64 1.50
CA ARG A 40 -6.45 16.02 0.10
C ARG A 40 -5.69 15.09 -0.87
N PRO A 41 -6.25 14.78 -2.06
CA PRO A 41 -5.53 14.09 -3.13
C PRO A 41 -4.17 14.70 -3.45
N VAL A 42 -3.18 13.82 -3.65
CA VAL A 42 -1.88 14.19 -4.18
C VAL A 42 -2.10 14.67 -5.61
N ARG A 43 -1.71 15.92 -5.88
CA ARG A 43 -1.81 16.49 -7.22
C ARG A 43 -0.50 16.28 -7.96
N ILE A 44 -0.60 15.74 -9.16
CA ILE A 44 0.49 15.69 -10.14
C ILE A 44 0.15 16.73 -11.21
N ASP A 45 0.95 17.80 -11.24
CA ASP A 45 0.87 18.79 -12.29
C ASP A 45 1.36 18.20 -13.63
N GLU A 46 1.12 18.94 -14.71
CA GLU A 46 1.36 18.45 -16.06
C GLU A 46 2.85 18.26 -16.37
N GLU A 47 3.70 19.15 -15.89
CA GLU A 47 5.15 19.10 -16.16
C GLU A 47 5.79 17.94 -15.39
N ALA A 48 5.48 17.80 -14.10
CA ALA A 48 5.92 16.66 -13.31
C ALA A 48 5.42 15.32 -13.87
N PHE A 49 4.26 15.31 -14.52
CA PHE A 49 3.74 14.14 -15.22
C PHE A 49 4.53 13.82 -16.49
N LYS A 50 4.79 14.81 -17.36
CA LYS A 50 5.58 14.63 -18.59
C LYS A 50 6.98 14.11 -18.27
N ASP A 51 7.66 14.73 -17.31
CA ASP A 51 8.99 14.30 -16.86
C ASP A 51 8.99 12.86 -16.38
N ALA A 52 8.00 12.48 -15.56
CA ALA A 52 7.87 11.10 -15.07
C ALA A 52 7.64 10.10 -16.20
N VAL A 53 6.80 10.43 -17.19
CA VAL A 53 6.56 9.57 -18.35
C VAL A 53 7.83 9.40 -19.17
N THR A 54 8.56 10.47 -19.45
CA THR A 54 9.83 10.44 -20.19
C THR A 54 10.85 9.54 -19.49
N GLN A 55 11.01 9.68 -18.17
CA GLN A 55 11.91 8.83 -17.39
C GLN A 55 11.50 7.36 -17.43
N LEU A 56 10.22 7.05 -17.27
CA LEU A 56 9.72 5.68 -17.33
C LEU A 56 9.94 5.04 -18.71
N VAL A 57 9.79 5.80 -19.81
CA VAL A 57 10.05 5.32 -21.17
C VAL A 57 11.55 5.02 -21.38
N LEU A 58 12.44 5.88 -20.88
CA LEU A 58 13.88 5.66 -20.95
C LEU A 58 14.28 4.34 -20.27
N GLU A 59 13.76 4.10 -19.07
CA GLU A 59 14.05 2.89 -18.31
C GLU A 59 13.46 1.64 -18.95
N LEU A 60 12.25 1.72 -19.52
CA LEU A 60 11.66 0.64 -20.30
C LEU A 60 12.56 0.22 -21.48
N LYS A 61 13.15 1.18 -22.20
CA LYS A 61 14.10 0.87 -23.28
C LYS A 61 15.38 0.21 -22.76
N LEU A 62 15.91 0.68 -21.65
CA LEU A 62 17.09 0.10 -21.00
C LEU A 62 16.85 -1.36 -20.58
N ASP A 63 15.71 -1.65 -19.95
CA ASP A 63 15.35 -3.02 -19.53
C ASP A 63 15.14 -3.97 -20.72
N VAL A 64 14.55 -3.48 -21.82
CA VAL A 64 14.40 -4.26 -23.06
C VAL A 64 15.76 -4.54 -23.68
N ALA A 65 16.63 -3.55 -23.78
CA ALA A 65 17.98 -3.70 -24.33
C ALA A 65 18.83 -4.67 -23.49
N LEU A 66 18.78 -4.57 -22.15
CA LEU A 66 19.50 -5.47 -21.24
C LEU A 66 18.96 -6.92 -21.25
N ARG A 67 17.67 -7.12 -21.57
CA ARG A 67 17.06 -8.45 -21.70
C ARG A 67 17.40 -9.17 -23.01
N GLU A 68 17.82 -8.47 -24.06
CA GLU A 68 18.21 -9.12 -25.32
C GLU A 68 19.55 -9.90 -25.19
N ASP A 69 20.42 -9.54 -24.23
CA ASP A 69 21.69 -10.23 -23.98
C ASP A 69 21.58 -11.48 -23.08
N GLY A 70 20.41 -11.76 -22.50
CA GLY A 70 20.23 -12.79 -21.46
C GLY A 70 19.02 -13.71 -21.65
N ARG A 71 19.11 -14.67 -22.58
CA ARG A 71 18.26 -15.89 -22.68
C ARG A 71 16.74 -15.74 -22.49
N ARG A 72 16.03 -15.58 -23.63
CA ARG A 72 14.82 -16.27 -24.18
C ARG A 72 13.75 -17.00 -23.33
N SER A 73 13.73 -17.04 -21.99
CA SER A 73 12.79 -17.95 -21.28
C SER A 73 11.49 -17.33 -20.71
N LEU A 74 11.27 -16.01 -20.77
CA LEU A 74 10.06 -15.39 -20.18
C LEU A 74 9.12 -14.71 -21.18
N LEU A 75 9.46 -14.72 -22.47
CA LEU A 75 8.66 -14.08 -23.52
C LEU A 75 7.40 -14.89 -23.94
N ALA A 76 7.22 -16.11 -23.42
CA ALA A 76 6.06 -16.93 -23.74
C ALA A 76 4.73 -16.42 -23.12
N SER A 77 4.78 -15.55 -22.10
CA SER A 77 3.55 -15.00 -21.47
C SER A 77 3.14 -13.63 -22.01
N VAL A 78 4.07 -12.88 -22.61
CA VAL A 78 3.81 -11.52 -23.15
C VAL A 78 3.70 -11.53 -24.68
N GLY A 79 4.33 -12.49 -25.36
CA GLY A 79 4.33 -12.58 -26.83
C GLY A 79 2.95 -12.84 -27.46
N SER A 80 1.99 -13.40 -26.71
CA SER A 80 0.61 -13.56 -27.22
C SER A 80 -0.19 -12.26 -27.23
N ILE A 81 0.28 -11.20 -26.57
CA ILE A 81 -0.42 -9.90 -26.50
C ILE A 81 0.12 -8.92 -27.55
N VAL A 82 1.34 -9.12 -28.07
CA VAL A 82 2.00 -8.20 -29.01
C VAL A 82 1.84 -8.63 -30.47
N ALA A 83 1.44 -9.88 -30.75
CA ALA A 83 1.21 -10.34 -32.13
C ALA A 83 0.03 -9.65 -32.84
N GLY A 84 -0.82 -8.90 -32.13
CA GLY A 84 -1.91 -8.10 -32.72
C GLY A 84 -1.50 -6.71 -33.23
N ALA A 85 -0.24 -6.29 -33.01
CA ALA A 85 0.20 -4.92 -33.34
C ALA A 85 0.91 -4.79 -34.70
N GLN A 86 0.97 -5.86 -35.50
CA GLN A 86 1.36 -5.79 -36.92
C GLN A 86 0.12 -5.86 -37.81
N GLY A 87 -0.64 -4.77 -37.80
CA GLY A 87 -1.83 -4.63 -38.63
C GLY A 87 -2.13 -3.17 -38.86
N ARG A 88 -1.40 -2.56 -39.81
CA ARG A 88 -1.68 -1.24 -40.36
C ARG A 88 -3.02 -1.31 -41.12
N GLN A 89 -4.14 -1.30 -40.40
CA GLN A 89 -5.46 -1.00 -40.93
C GLN A 89 -5.91 0.33 -40.33
N VAL A 90 -5.73 1.37 -41.13
CA VAL A 90 -6.69 2.48 -41.17
C VAL A 90 -8.08 1.86 -41.11
N LEU A 91 -8.84 2.17 -40.06
CA LEU A 91 -10.23 1.74 -39.87
C LEU A 91 -11.05 2.21 -41.08
N ARG A 92 -11.10 1.38 -42.13
CA ARG A 92 -12.18 1.41 -43.11
C ARG A 92 -13.39 0.87 -42.38
N LEU A 93 -14.16 1.79 -41.81
CA LEU A 93 -15.52 1.56 -41.39
C LEU A 93 -16.32 1.21 -42.66
N SER A 94 -16.45 -0.07 -42.93
CA SER A 94 -17.27 -0.62 -44.00
C SER A 94 -18.10 -1.75 -43.40
N ASP A 95 -19.41 -1.52 -43.35
CA ASP A 95 -20.51 -2.45 -43.05
C ASP A 95 -20.36 -3.37 -41.83
N GLY A 96 -20.81 -2.82 -40.69
CA GLY A 96 -21.05 -3.56 -39.45
C GLY A 96 -20.13 -3.11 -38.31
N PHE A 97 -20.70 -2.68 -37.19
CA PHE A 97 -19.96 -2.42 -35.96
C PHE A 97 -19.53 -3.75 -35.30
N SER A 98 -18.63 -4.49 -35.96
CA SER A 98 -18.18 -5.81 -35.54
C SER A 98 -16.84 -5.75 -34.80
N LEU A 99 -16.75 -4.93 -33.75
CA LEU A 99 -15.66 -5.02 -32.77
C LEU A 99 -16.01 -6.07 -31.72
N ASP A 100 -15.04 -6.86 -31.29
CA ASP A 100 -15.19 -7.76 -30.13
C ASP A 100 -15.42 -6.94 -28.84
N PRO A 101 -16.14 -7.43 -27.82
CA PRO A 101 -16.37 -6.68 -26.58
C PRO A 101 -15.08 -6.17 -25.91
N MET A 102 -13.95 -6.88 -26.05
CA MET A 102 -12.66 -6.40 -25.52
C MET A 102 -12.13 -5.20 -26.30
N GLU A 103 -12.25 -5.20 -27.63
CA GLU A 103 -11.81 -4.10 -28.49
C GLU A 103 -12.66 -2.84 -28.26
N ARG A 104 -13.97 -3.02 -28.10
CA ARG A 104 -14.91 -1.95 -27.74
C ARG A 104 -14.51 -1.28 -26.42
N ARG A 105 -14.20 -2.08 -25.40
CA ARG A 105 -13.74 -1.59 -24.09
C ARG A 105 -12.42 -0.85 -24.20
N ARG A 106 -11.44 -1.40 -24.92
CA ARG A 106 -10.12 -0.76 -25.13
C ARG A 106 -10.27 0.58 -25.84
N LEU A 107 -11.13 0.65 -26.85
CA LEU A 107 -11.40 1.87 -27.60
C LEU A 107 -12.10 2.92 -26.72
N ALA A 108 -13.11 2.54 -25.94
CA ALA A 108 -13.76 3.42 -24.97
C ALA A 108 -12.76 3.96 -23.93
N LEU A 109 -11.88 3.10 -23.41
CA LEU A 109 -10.83 3.52 -22.47
C LEU A 109 -9.81 4.47 -23.11
N SER A 110 -9.50 4.29 -24.39
CA SER A 110 -8.58 5.19 -25.10
C SER A 110 -9.13 6.62 -25.20
N PHE A 111 -10.46 6.78 -25.33
CA PHE A 111 -11.13 8.08 -25.30
C PHE A 111 -11.16 8.68 -23.89
N ALA A 112 -11.28 7.85 -22.85
CA ALA A 112 -11.25 8.32 -21.46
C ALA A 112 -9.92 8.97 -21.07
N LEU A 113 -8.83 8.58 -21.73
CA LEU A 113 -7.47 9.04 -21.47
C LEU A 113 -7.00 10.10 -22.46
N ASP A 114 -7.81 10.54 -23.44
CA ASP A 114 -7.38 11.46 -24.51
C ASP A 114 -6.62 12.68 -23.98
N THR A 115 -7.18 13.34 -22.96
CA THR A 115 -6.64 14.58 -22.39
C THR A 115 -5.30 14.40 -21.70
N VAL A 116 -4.96 13.17 -21.26
CA VAL A 116 -3.70 12.92 -20.57
C VAL A 116 -2.51 12.84 -21.53
N TRP A 117 -2.77 12.63 -22.81
CA TRP A 117 -1.74 12.49 -23.83
C TRP A 117 -1.33 13.83 -24.46
N GLU A 118 -2.05 14.91 -24.13
CA GLU A 118 -1.69 16.28 -24.56
C GLU A 118 -0.26 16.61 -24.07
N GLY A 119 0.62 16.94 -25.00
CA GLY A 119 2.04 17.24 -24.74
C GLY A 119 2.93 16.04 -24.36
N VAL A 120 2.39 14.83 -24.15
CA VAL A 120 3.20 13.62 -23.92
C VAL A 120 3.84 13.13 -25.20
N ALA A 121 3.14 13.24 -26.33
CA ALA A 121 3.65 12.76 -27.62
C ALA A 121 4.98 13.44 -28.01
N GLU A 122 5.06 14.76 -27.84
CA GLU A 122 6.28 15.55 -28.07
C GLU A 122 7.41 15.16 -27.10
N ALA A 123 7.08 14.88 -25.84
CA ALA A 123 8.08 14.55 -24.82
C ALA A 123 8.76 13.18 -25.02
N VAL A 124 8.13 12.28 -25.78
CA VAL A 124 8.59 10.89 -25.93
C VAL A 124 8.87 10.48 -27.38
N GLU A 125 8.69 11.35 -28.36
CA GLU A 125 8.81 11.00 -29.79
C GLU A 125 10.19 10.44 -30.17
N ASP A 126 11.25 10.98 -29.57
CA ASP A 126 12.63 10.51 -29.76
C ASP A 126 12.91 9.18 -29.04
N LEU A 127 12.04 8.80 -28.10
CA LEU A 127 12.21 7.64 -27.24
C LEU A 127 11.34 6.46 -27.70
N LEU A 128 10.09 6.67 -28.08
CA LEU A 128 9.20 5.58 -28.48
C LEU A 128 8.08 6.14 -29.35
N ASP A 129 7.57 5.33 -30.29
CA ASP A 129 6.39 5.72 -31.08
C ASP A 129 5.22 6.10 -30.14
N PRO A 130 4.76 7.37 -30.13
CA PRO A 130 3.73 7.82 -29.20
C PRO A 130 2.41 7.05 -29.34
N VAL A 131 2.11 6.56 -30.55
CA VAL A 131 0.91 5.76 -30.82
C VAL A 131 1.03 4.38 -30.17
N ALA A 132 2.18 3.72 -30.33
CA ALA A 132 2.48 2.46 -29.66
C ALA A 132 2.47 2.60 -28.12
N LEU A 133 3.07 3.66 -27.57
CA LEU A 133 3.06 3.94 -26.13
C LEU A 133 1.63 4.04 -25.61
N ARG A 134 0.82 4.88 -26.27
CA ARG A 134 -0.58 5.09 -25.91
C ARG A 134 -1.38 3.81 -25.94
N ALA A 135 -1.21 2.99 -26.98
CA ALA A 135 -1.91 1.71 -27.10
C ALA A 135 -1.50 0.72 -26.00
N MET A 136 -0.20 0.63 -25.70
CA MET A 136 0.34 -0.23 -24.63
C MET A 136 -0.20 0.17 -23.26
N VAL A 137 -0.10 1.45 -22.91
CA VAL A 137 -0.58 1.98 -21.63
C VAL A 137 -2.09 1.84 -21.48
N THR A 138 -2.87 2.11 -22.53
CA THR A 138 -4.34 1.93 -22.49
C THR A 138 -4.70 0.46 -22.21
N THR A 139 -3.99 -0.48 -22.83
CA THR A 139 -4.22 -1.92 -22.64
C THR A 139 -3.88 -2.36 -21.21
N MET A 140 -2.77 -1.83 -20.68
CA MET A 140 -2.34 -2.08 -19.31
C MET A 140 -3.33 -1.52 -18.30
N ILE A 141 -3.79 -0.29 -18.48
CA ILE A 141 -4.80 0.31 -17.62
C ILE A 141 -6.09 -0.52 -17.66
N GLY A 142 -6.53 -0.97 -18.84
CA GLY A 142 -7.70 -1.84 -18.96
C GLY A 142 -7.55 -3.13 -18.15
N THR A 143 -6.40 -3.79 -18.27
CA THR A 143 -6.07 -5.01 -17.52
C THR A 143 -6.00 -4.76 -16.01
N ALA A 144 -5.33 -3.69 -15.60
CA ALA A 144 -5.18 -3.27 -14.21
C ALA A 144 -6.53 -2.93 -13.56
N MET A 145 -7.40 -2.25 -14.30
CA MET A 145 -8.75 -1.90 -13.86
C MET A 145 -9.66 -3.12 -13.73
N VAL A 146 -9.52 -4.12 -14.62
CA VAL A 146 -10.21 -5.42 -14.44
C VAL A 146 -9.76 -6.09 -13.15
N MET A 147 -8.45 -6.10 -12.85
CA MET A 147 -7.95 -6.65 -11.58
C MET A 147 -8.45 -5.87 -10.35
N LEU A 148 -8.67 -4.56 -10.49
CA LEU A 148 -9.19 -3.71 -9.42
C LEU A 148 -10.65 -4.05 -9.07
N VAL A 149 -11.51 -4.27 -10.08
CA VAL A 149 -12.96 -4.49 -9.87
C VAL A 149 -13.36 -5.95 -9.72
N ALA A 150 -12.56 -6.87 -10.27
CA ALA A 150 -12.77 -8.31 -10.19
C ALA A 150 -11.49 -8.99 -9.64
N PRO A 151 -11.22 -8.86 -8.33
CA PRO A 151 -10.08 -9.53 -7.70
C PRO A 151 -10.37 -11.04 -7.59
N GLU A 152 -10.09 -11.81 -8.65
CA GLU A 152 -10.05 -13.27 -8.53
C GLU A 152 -8.87 -13.73 -7.65
N PRO A 153 -8.93 -14.91 -6.98
CA PRO A 153 -8.00 -15.29 -5.91
C PRO A 153 -6.52 -15.47 -6.31
N ILE A 154 -6.16 -15.36 -7.59
CA ILE A 154 -4.84 -15.77 -8.11
C ILE A 154 -3.95 -14.59 -8.55
N THR A 155 -4.48 -13.38 -8.79
CA THR A 155 -3.67 -12.20 -9.16
C THR A 155 -3.19 -11.42 -7.91
N LYS A 156 -2.40 -12.11 -7.07
CA LYS A 156 -2.15 -11.77 -5.65
C LYS A 156 -1.29 -10.54 -5.32
N LEU A 157 -0.58 -9.92 -6.27
CA LEU A 157 0.43 -8.88 -5.91
C LEU A 157 0.41 -7.63 -6.79
N VAL A 158 0.31 -7.75 -8.11
CA VAL A 158 0.24 -6.55 -8.99
C VAL A 158 -1.04 -5.76 -8.73
N ALA A 159 -2.17 -6.44 -8.56
CA ALA A 159 -3.44 -5.80 -8.20
C ALA A 159 -3.37 -5.09 -6.85
N VAL A 160 -2.72 -5.70 -5.86
CA VAL A 160 -2.54 -5.13 -4.52
C VAL A 160 -1.69 -3.88 -4.58
N VAL A 161 -0.56 -3.94 -5.28
CA VAL A 161 0.36 -2.83 -5.49
C VAL A 161 -0.32 -1.68 -6.23
N LEU A 162 -1.04 -1.98 -7.31
CA LEU A 162 -1.82 -0.99 -8.05
C LEU A 162 -2.85 -0.30 -7.16
N THR A 163 -3.64 -1.10 -6.43
CA THR A 163 -4.69 -0.61 -5.53
C THR A 163 -4.09 0.23 -4.40
N ALA A 164 -2.97 -0.22 -3.81
CA ALA A 164 -2.23 0.52 -2.79
C ALA A 164 -1.79 1.89 -3.30
N SER A 165 -1.17 1.95 -4.47
CA SER A 165 -0.71 3.19 -5.10
C SER A 165 -1.88 4.12 -5.40
N LEU A 166 -2.97 3.61 -6.00
CA LEU A 166 -4.13 4.44 -6.32
C LEU A 166 -4.77 5.03 -5.05
N ILE A 167 -4.89 4.23 -3.98
CA ILE A 167 -5.40 4.72 -2.68
C ILE A 167 -4.46 5.76 -2.07
N ALA A 168 -3.15 5.52 -2.13
CA ALA A 168 -2.14 6.43 -1.59
C ALA A 168 -2.17 7.81 -2.28
N TYR A 169 -2.36 7.84 -3.60
CA TYR A 169 -2.39 9.08 -4.38
C TYR A 169 -3.76 9.78 -4.35
N LEU A 170 -4.82 9.02 -4.59
CA LEU A 170 -6.17 9.58 -4.83
C LEU A 170 -7.05 9.52 -3.59
N GLY A 171 -6.87 8.50 -2.75
CA GLY A 171 -7.74 8.19 -1.62
C GLY A 171 -8.73 7.07 -1.92
N THR A 172 -9.28 6.47 -0.87
CA THR A 172 -10.19 5.32 -0.96
C THR A 172 -11.50 5.63 -1.70
N GLY A 173 -12.11 6.79 -1.42
CA GLY A 173 -13.37 7.22 -2.05
C GLY A 173 -13.24 7.39 -3.57
N PRO A 174 -12.28 8.19 -4.07
CA PRO A 174 -12.02 8.30 -5.51
C PRO A 174 -11.73 6.97 -6.20
N VAL A 175 -10.95 6.09 -5.56
CA VAL A 175 -10.66 4.74 -6.10
C VAL A 175 -11.92 3.88 -6.20
N TRP A 176 -12.79 3.91 -5.18
CA TRP A 176 -14.07 3.22 -5.22
C TRP A 176 -14.97 3.73 -6.34
N ASN A 177 -15.12 5.05 -6.46
CA ASN A 177 -15.92 5.68 -7.51
C ASN A 177 -15.38 5.34 -8.91
N MET A 178 -14.06 5.30 -9.06
CA MET A 178 -13.39 4.89 -10.29
C MET A 178 -13.68 3.42 -10.65
N GLY A 179 -13.65 2.52 -9.66
CA GLY A 179 -14.02 1.11 -9.88
C GLY A 179 -15.47 0.96 -10.35
N GLN A 180 -16.42 1.65 -9.70
CA GLN A 180 -17.84 1.65 -10.11
C GLN A 180 -18.03 2.24 -11.51
N ALA A 181 -17.34 3.34 -11.82
CA ALA A 181 -17.39 3.94 -13.14
C ALA A 181 -16.77 3.04 -14.22
N PHE A 182 -15.76 2.25 -13.88
CA PHE A 182 -15.17 1.27 -14.79
C PHE A 182 -16.09 0.07 -15.06
N LEU A 183 -16.77 -0.46 -14.04
CA LEU A 183 -17.83 -1.47 -14.25
C LEU A 183 -18.88 -0.96 -15.24
N ARG A 184 -19.34 0.28 -15.04
CA ARG A 184 -20.28 0.95 -15.94
C ARG A 184 -19.70 1.14 -17.36
N LEU A 185 -18.43 1.53 -17.50
CA LEU A 185 -17.75 1.61 -18.80
C LEU A 185 -17.74 0.24 -19.50
N MET A 186 -17.51 -0.85 -18.77
CA MET A 186 -17.52 -2.20 -19.34
C MET A 186 -18.90 -2.58 -19.88
N ASP A 187 -19.96 -2.29 -19.14
CA ASP A 187 -21.34 -2.56 -19.58
C ASP A 187 -21.72 -1.68 -20.78
N GLU A 188 -21.51 -0.36 -20.69
CA GLU A 188 -21.84 0.58 -21.77
C GLU A 188 -21.04 0.30 -23.05
N SER A 189 -19.77 -0.09 -22.95
CA SER A 189 -18.94 -0.43 -24.11
C SER A 189 -19.34 -1.75 -24.76
N ARG A 190 -19.82 -2.72 -23.98
CA ARG A 190 -20.36 -3.98 -24.48
C ARG A 190 -21.62 -3.74 -25.32
N ASP A 191 -22.52 -2.90 -24.82
CA ASP A 191 -23.84 -2.65 -25.41
C ASP A 191 -23.83 -1.57 -26.51
N ALA A 192 -22.73 -0.84 -26.67
CA ALA A 192 -22.56 0.16 -27.71
C ALA A 192 -22.77 -0.43 -29.12
N ARG A 193 -23.43 0.33 -29.98
CA ARG A 193 -23.74 -0.05 -31.37
C ARG A 193 -22.90 0.70 -32.41
N ASP A 194 -22.19 1.73 -31.97
CA ASP A 194 -21.36 2.58 -32.81
C ASP A 194 -20.18 3.19 -32.02
N VAL A 195 -19.27 3.82 -32.76
CA VAL A 195 -18.09 4.48 -32.18
C VAL A 195 -18.48 5.71 -31.35
N ALA A 196 -19.58 6.38 -31.68
CA ALA A 196 -20.06 7.54 -30.95
C ALA A 196 -20.44 7.16 -29.50
N GLY A 197 -21.15 6.04 -29.32
CA GLY A 197 -21.49 5.49 -28.00
C GLY A 197 -20.25 5.10 -27.19
N LEU A 198 -19.23 4.50 -27.83
CA LEU A 198 -17.96 4.20 -27.17
C LEU A 198 -17.22 5.47 -26.71
N LYS A 199 -17.19 6.50 -27.55
CA LYS A 199 -16.59 7.80 -27.22
C LYS A 199 -17.31 8.46 -26.04
N GLU A 200 -18.64 8.42 -26.04
CA GLU A 200 -19.43 8.99 -24.96
C GLU A 200 -19.21 8.25 -23.62
N ALA A 201 -19.19 6.91 -23.65
CA ALA A 201 -18.88 6.08 -22.49
C ALA A 201 -17.47 6.36 -21.96
N GLY A 202 -16.48 6.44 -22.87
CA GLY A 202 -15.10 6.81 -22.56
C GLY A 202 -15.00 8.18 -21.89
N HIS A 203 -15.59 9.22 -22.48
CA HIS A 203 -15.59 10.57 -21.89
C HIS A 203 -16.31 10.63 -20.53
N ARG A 204 -17.39 9.86 -20.33
CA ARG A 204 -18.04 9.74 -19.00
C ARG A 204 -17.08 9.20 -17.96
N PHE A 205 -16.37 8.12 -18.28
CA PHE A 205 -15.35 7.55 -17.40
C PHE A 205 -14.19 8.53 -17.16
N GLY A 206 -13.71 9.20 -18.21
CA GLY A 206 -12.66 10.23 -18.12
C GLY A 206 -13.03 11.40 -17.20
N ARG A 207 -14.31 11.81 -17.15
CA ARG A 207 -14.80 12.82 -16.19
C ARG A 207 -14.73 12.36 -14.72
N VAL A 208 -14.91 11.05 -14.46
CA VAL A 208 -14.77 10.49 -13.11
C VAL A 208 -13.30 10.42 -12.70
N LEU A 209 -12.41 10.06 -13.63
CA LEU A 209 -10.96 10.10 -13.41
C LEU A 209 -10.48 11.53 -13.13
N GLY A 210 -10.92 12.48 -13.94
CA GLY A 210 -10.36 13.83 -14.01
C GLY A 210 -8.89 13.83 -14.48
N ALA A 211 -8.34 15.03 -14.72
CA ALA A 211 -6.96 15.16 -15.20
C ALA A 211 -5.94 14.53 -14.23
N ASN A 212 -6.10 14.78 -12.92
CA ASN A 212 -5.20 14.23 -11.91
C ASN A 212 -5.29 12.70 -11.79
N GLY A 213 -6.51 12.14 -11.78
CA GLY A 213 -6.69 10.69 -11.69
C GLY A 213 -6.15 9.97 -12.93
N ALA A 214 -6.31 10.56 -14.12
CA ALA A 214 -5.74 10.03 -15.35
C ALA A 214 -4.20 10.01 -15.32
N ARG A 215 -3.55 11.10 -14.87
CA ARG A 215 -2.08 11.17 -14.74
C ARG A 215 -1.54 10.13 -13.76
N VAL A 216 -2.16 10.03 -12.58
CA VAL A 216 -1.80 9.01 -11.57
C VAL A 216 -1.96 7.60 -12.14
N LEU A 217 -3.09 7.33 -12.81
CA LEU A 217 -3.37 6.01 -13.39
C LEU A 217 -2.35 5.62 -14.47
N VAL A 218 -1.98 6.56 -15.34
CA VAL A 218 -0.94 6.35 -16.36
C VAL A 218 0.41 6.08 -15.73
N ILE A 219 0.87 6.92 -14.80
CA ILE A 219 2.17 6.73 -14.14
C ILE A 219 2.22 5.39 -13.42
N VAL A 220 1.22 5.09 -12.58
CA VAL A 220 1.19 3.84 -11.80
C VAL A 220 1.13 2.61 -12.72
N ALA A 221 0.36 2.66 -13.81
CA ALA A 221 0.29 1.57 -14.78
C ALA A 221 1.63 1.38 -15.53
N MET A 222 2.30 2.47 -15.88
CA MET A 222 3.62 2.42 -16.52
C MET A 222 4.70 1.88 -15.58
N THR A 223 4.71 2.27 -14.31
CA THR A 223 5.64 1.71 -13.32
C THR A 223 5.39 0.20 -13.14
N ALA A 224 4.13 -0.23 -13.18
CA ALA A 224 3.77 -1.64 -13.06
C ALA A 224 4.24 -2.51 -14.25
N LEU A 225 4.53 -1.92 -15.42
CA LEU A 225 5.07 -2.64 -16.58
C LEU A 225 6.40 -3.33 -16.28
N GLY A 226 7.27 -2.70 -15.48
CA GLY A 226 8.55 -3.29 -15.10
C GLY A 226 8.43 -4.37 -14.01
N GLY A 227 7.20 -4.72 -13.59
CA GLY A 227 6.95 -5.73 -12.58
C GLY A 227 7.33 -5.28 -11.16
N ARG A 228 7.50 -6.26 -10.25
CA ARG A 228 7.68 -5.98 -8.81
C ARG A 228 8.98 -5.21 -8.51
N SER A 229 10.08 -5.58 -9.15
CA SER A 229 11.37 -4.92 -8.96
C SER A 229 11.32 -3.46 -9.38
N ALA A 230 10.71 -3.17 -10.54
CA ALA A 230 10.53 -1.80 -10.99
C ALA A 230 9.59 -1.03 -10.07
N MET A 231 8.49 -1.63 -9.61
CA MET A 231 7.61 -0.95 -8.64
C MET A 231 8.34 -0.60 -7.33
N ALA A 232 9.19 -1.48 -6.82
CA ALA A 232 9.97 -1.23 -5.61
C ALA A 232 11.08 -0.17 -5.84
N ALA A 233 11.73 -0.17 -7.00
CA ALA A 233 12.82 0.74 -7.31
C ALA A 233 12.34 2.13 -7.77
N GLN A 234 11.31 2.17 -8.61
CA GLN A 234 10.82 3.37 -9.29
C GLN A 234 9.63 4.02 -8.59
N GLY A 235 8.82 3.24 -7.87
CA GLY A 235 7.70 3.79 -7.11
C GLY A 235 8.11 4.96 -6.19
N PRO A 236 9.20 4.86 -5.41
CA PRO A 236 9.69 5.97 -4.59
C PRO A 236 10.17 7.21 -5.35
N ARG A 237 10.43 7.10 -6.66
CA ARG A 237 10.85 8.22 -7.52
C ARG A 237 9.68 8.93 -8.21
N LEU A 238 8.47 8.39 -8.08
CA LEU A 238 7.29 8.98 -8.70
C LEU A 238 7.00 10.38 -8.11
N PRO A 239 6.51 11.32 -8.94
CA PRO A 239 6.11 12.63 -8.44
C PRO A 239 5.04 12.48 -7.36
N GLY A 240 5.16 13.24 -6.28
CA GLY A 240 4.21 13.21 -5.16
C GLY A 240 4.30 11.96 -4.27
N PHE A 241 5.30 11.09 -4.43
CA PHE A 241 5.43 9.87 -3.63
C PHE A 241 5.50 10.12 -2.12
N PRO A 242 6.28 11.07 -1.59
CA PRO A 242 6.33 11.32 -0.14
C PRO A 242 4.96 11.65 0.46
N GLN A 243 4.16 12.44 -0.26
CA GLN A 243 2.80 12.81 0.12
C GLN A 243 1.86 11.61 0.05
N ALA A 244 1.99 10.79 -1.00
CA ALA A 244 1.20 9.56 -1.16
C ALA A 244 1.55 8.53 -0.07
N ALA A 245 2.82 8.37 0.27
CA ALA A 245 3.28 7.48 1.34
C ALA A 245 2.75 7.91 2.71
N LEU A 246 2.85 9.20 3.05
CA LEU A 246 2.28 9.74 4.28
C LEU A 246 0.77 9.53 4.34
N ARG A 247 0.07 9.78 3.23
CA ARG A 247 -1.38 9.55 3.15
C ARG A 247 -1.72 8.08 3.29
N ALA A 248 -0.99 7.18 2.67
CA ALA A 248 -1.19 5.74 2.81
C ALA A 248 -1.07 5.28 4.28
N GLU A 249 -0.14 5.85 5.02
CA GLU A 249 0.03 5.55 6.44
C GLU A 249 -1.12 6.12 7.29
N VAL A 250 -1.47 7.40 7.08
CA VAL A 250 -2.50 8.10 7.87
C VAL A 250 -3.92 7.60 7.54
N GLU A 251 -4.23 7.41 6.26
CA GLU A 251 -5.57 7.04 5.79
C GLU A 251 -5.76 5.55 5.55
N GLY A 252 -4.72 4.85 5.12
CA GLY A 252 -4.79 3.44 4.72
C GLY A 252 -4.20 2.48 5.74
N GLY A 253 -3.36 2.97 6.67
CA GLY A 253 -2.75 2.17 7.73
C GLY A 253 -1.67 1.23 7.21
N PHE A 254 -1.16 1.48 6.01
CA PHE A 254 -0.10 0.70 5.38
C PHE A 254 1.01 1.61 4.87
N GLN A 255 2.24 1.09 4.87
CA GLN A 255 3.38 1.80 4.31
C GLN A 255 3.45 1.54 2.81
N LEU A 256 3.35 2.59 2.00
CA LEU A 256 3.34 2.46 0.53
C LEU A 256 4.60 1.74 0.01
N SER A 257 5.79 2.07 0.52
CA SER A 257 7.04 1.41 0.14
C SER A 257 7.03 -0.10 0.38
N ARG A 258 6.40 -0.56 1.47
CA ARG A 258 6.24 -1.99 1.77
C ARG A 258 5.23 -2.66 0.86
N ALA A 259 4.15 -1.97 0.51
CA ALA A 259 3.20 -2.45 -0.48
C ALA A 259 3.91 -2.66 -1.83
N LEU A 260 4.71 -1.69 -2.29
CA LEU A 260 5.51 -1.78 -3.51
C LEU A 260 6.55 -2.92 -3.47
N ALA A 261 7.15 -3.18 -2.30
CA ALA A 261 8.04 -4.32 -2.08
C ALA A 261 7.31 -5.68 -2.05
N GLY A 262 5.98 -5.70 -2.08
CA GLY A 262 5.16 -6.90 -2.06
C GLY A 262 4.86 -7.46 -0.66
N GLU A 263 5.00 -6.64 0.39
CA GLU A 263 4.75 -7.05 1.78
C GLU A 263 3.29 -6.87 2.20
N VAL A 264 2.44 -6.27 1.36
CA VAL A 264 0.98 -6.28 1.55
C VAL A 264 0.39 -7.43 0.75
N ARG A 265 -0.39 -8.30 1.42
CA ARG A 265 -0.94 -9.53 0.81
C ARG A 265 -2.26 -9.30 0.09
N SER A 266 -3.10 -8.42 0.62
CA SER A 266 -4.34 -8.03 -0.03
C SER A 266 -4.79 -6.67 0.45
N ILE A 267 -5.46 -5.94 -0.44
CA ILE A 267 -6.21 -4.73 -0.14
C ILE A 267 -7.57 -4.91 -0.80
N SER A 268 -8.65 -4.66 -0.06
CA SER A 268 -10.01 -4.69 -0.59
C SER A 268 -10.83 -3.56 0.00
N VAL A 269 -11.72 -3.00 -0.80
CA VAL A 269 -12.69 -2.00 -0.35
C VAL A 269 -14.07 -2.66 -0.45
N SER A 270 -14.78 -2.76 0.67
CA SER A 270 -16.15 -3.27 0.69
C SER A 270 -17.13 -2.22 0.19
N SER A 271 -18.32 -2.66 -0.22
CA SER A 271 -19.44 -1.78 -0.59
C SER A 271 -19.89 -0.84 0.53
N ALA A 272 -19.57 -1.15 1.78
CA ALA A 272 -19.82 -0.31 2.95
C ALA A 272 -18.74 0.76 3.18
N GLY A 273 -17.75 0.88 2.29
CA GLY A 273 -16.64 1.84 2.43
C GLY A 273 -15.58 1.41 3.46
N VAL A 274 -15.61 0.15 3.90
CA VAL A 274 -14.57 -0.42 4.78
C VAL A 274 -13.39 -0.88 3.94
N LEU A 275 -12.20 -0.35 4.24
CA LEU A 275 -10.94 -0.77 3.63
C LEU A 275 -10.34 -1.90 4.48
N ASN A 276 -10.22 -3.10 3.92
CA ASN A 276 -9.52 -4.21 4.56
C ASN A 276 -8.14 -4.37 3.94
N VAL A 277 -7.10 -4.33 4.77
CA VAL A 277 -5.70 -4.53 4.37
C VAL A 277 -5.15 -5.73 5.12
N THR A 278 -4.68 -6.74 4.40
CA THR A 278 -4.00 -7.89 4.99
C THR A 278 -2.50 -7.77 4.76
N LEU A 279 -1.73 -7.80 5.85
CA LEU A 279 -0.28 -7.64 5.82
C LEU A 279 0.43 -9.00 5.73
N ALA A 280 1.64 -9.02 5.15
CA ALA A 280 2.55 -10.15 5.28
C ALA A 280 3.13 -10.21 6.71
N PRO A 281 3.56 -11.39 7.21
CA PRO A 281 4.12 -11.54 8.55
C PRO A 281 5.27 -10.57 8.88
N THR A 282 6.09 -10.22 7.88
CA THR A 282 7.17 -9.23 8.01
C THR A 282 6.63 -7.81 8.21
N ALA A 283 5.64 -7.39 7.42
CA ALA A 283 4.96 -6.11 7.57
C ALA A 283 4.17 -6.03 8.89
N VAL A 284 3.61 -7.15 9.36
CA VAL A 284 2.95 -7.24 10.68
C VAL A 284 3.91 -6.96 11.81
N ALA A 285 5.07 -7.61 11.82
CA ALA A 285 6.11 -7.35 12.81
C ALA A 285 6.50 -5.88 12.81
N ALA A 286 6.53 -5.25 11.64
CA ALA A 286 6.98 -3.89 11.49
C ALA A 286 5.86 -2.82 11.59
N VAL A 287 4.57 -3.19 11.60
CA VAL A 287 3.43 -2.35 12.02
C VAL A 287 3.23 -2.43 13.53
N ALA A 288 3.44 -3.62 14.12
CA ALA A 288 3.52 -3.76 15.58
C ALA A 288 4.65 -2.91 16.19
N MET A 289 5.62 -2.50 15.37
CA MET A 289 6.74 -1.62 15.72
C MET A 289 6.48 -0.11 15.44
N GLY A 290 5.37 0.26 14.79
CA GLY A 290 4.98 1.65 14.48
C GLY A 290 5.72 2.33 13.29
N PRO A 291 5.27 3.51 12.83
CA PRO A 291 5.94 4.30 11.79
C PRO A 291 7.19 4.97 12.36
N GLY A 292 8.35 4.65 11.77
CA GLY A 292 9.66 4.97 12.34
C GLY A 292 9.98 4.04 13.52
N GLY A 293 11.22 3.57 13.59
CA GLY A 293 11.72 2.90 14.80
C GLY A 293 11.78 3.86 15.99
N GLY A 294 10.63 4.30 16.50
CA GLY A 294 10.49 5.35 17.52
C GLY A 294 9.07 5.57 18.08
N GLY A 295 8.06 4.78 17.69
CA GLY A 295 6.72 4.83 18.28
C GLY A 295 6.60 3.93 19.51
N ILE A 296 7.21 4.32 20.63
CA ILE A 296 7.26 3.52 21.86
C ILE A 296 5.84 3.22 22.37
N GLN A 297 5.44 1.94 22.34
CA GLN A 297 4.13 1.46 22.80
C GLN A 297 3.92 1.81 24.28
N GLY A 298 2.76 2.33 24.68
CA GLY A 298 2.35 2.35 26.08
C GLY A 298 1.49 3.53 26.51
N ASP A 299 1.48 3.81 27.82
CA ASP A 299 0.58 4.80 28.44
C ASP A 299 0.84 6.21 27.83
N PRO A 300 -0.20 6.97 27.40
CA PRO A 300 -0.02 8.25 26.70
C PRO A 300 0.80 9.29 27.47
N GLU A 301 0.75 9.22 28.81
CA GLU A 301 1.47 10.09 29.74
C GLU A 301 2.61 9.36 30.48
N GLY A 302 2.98 8.16 30.04
CA GLY A 302 4.03 7.35 30.68
C GLY A 302 5.44 7.69 30.20
N ASP A 303 6.40 7.61 31.12
CA ASP A 303 7.82 7.72 30.78
C ASP A 303 8.30 6.53 29.96
N VAL A 304 9.30 6.75 29.11
CA VAL A 304 9.93 5.70 28.29
C VAL A 304 10.83 4.84 29.16
N HIS A 305 10.62 3.53 29.10
CA HIS A 305 11.40 2.52 29.81
C HIS A 305 11.88 1.42 28.88
N HIS A 306 13.07 0.89 29.15
CA HIS A 306 13.56 -0.30 28.47
C HIS A 306 12.97 -1.56 29.11
N ILE A 307 12.42 -2.46 28.29
CA ILE A 307 11.92 -3.77 28.71
C ILE A 307 13.10 -4.62 29.22
N CYS A 308 14.19 -4.65 28.46
CA CYS A 308 15.47 -5.27 28.79
C CYS A 308 16.50 -4.18 29.10
N THR A 309 17.14 -4.21 30.27
CA THR A 309 18.00 -3.10 30.73
C THR A 309 19.29 -2.97 29.91
N ASP A 310 19.62 -1.74 29.53
CA ASP A 310 20.86 -1.31 28.89
C ASP A 310 21.87 -0.70 29.88
N LYS A 311 21.55 -0.67 31.18
CA LYS A 311 22.33 0.07 32.21
C LYS A 311 22.78 -0.78 33.40
N ASN A 312 22.75 -2.11 33.26
CA ASN A 312 23.17 -3.05 34.31
C ASN A 312 24.32 -3.95 33.79
N GLU A 313 25.46 -3.31 33.50
CA GLU A 313 26.65 -3.99 32.96
C GLU A 313 27.50 -4.68 34.03
N VAL A 314 27.50 -4.17 35.28
CA VAL A 314 28.45 -4.61 36.32
C VAL A 314 27.77 -5.11 37.61
N SER A 315 26.61 -4.58 37.98
CA SER A 315 26.01 -4.84 39.30
C SER A 315 25.20 -6.13 39.36
N GLU A 316 25.52 -6.99 40.33
CA GLU A 316 24.80 -8.24 40.64
C GLU A 316 23.65 -8.05 41.65
N GLN A 317 23.43 -6.83 42.15
CA GLN A 317 22.51 -6.56 43.28
C GLN A 317 21.06 -7.00 43.01
N SER A 318 20.62 -6.97 41.75
CA SER A 318 19.30 -7.46 41.30
C SER A 318 19.37 -8.84 40.63
N GLY A 319 20.43 -9.61 40.89
CA GLY A 319 20.68 -10.93 40.28
C GLY A 319 21.29 -10.90 38.87
N GLY A 320 21.86 -9.76 38.46
CA GLY A 320 22.55 -9.54 37.17
C GLY A 320 24.03 -9.99 37.18
N PRO A 321 24.89 -9.42 36.31
CA PRO A 321 24.63 -8.32 35.38
C PRO A 321 23.71 -8.74 34.22
N TRP A 322 22.67 -7.95 33.98
CA TRP A 322 21.60 -8.27 33.04
C TRP A 322 21.88 -7.76 31.62
N THR A 323 22.56 -6.63 31.48
CA THR A 323 22.80 -6.00 30.17
C THR A 323 23.56 -6.93 29.21
N PRO A 324 24.69 -7.56 29.60
CA PRO A 324 25.41 -8.47 28.71
C PRO A 324 24.56 -9.66 28.26
N ILE A 325 23.72 -10.20 29.15
CA ILE A 325 22.85 -11.34 28.84
C ILE A 325 21.79 -10.97 27.80
N PHE A 326 21.18 -9.79 27.92
CA PHE A 326 20.21 -9.34 26.93
C PHE A 326 20.87 -8.93 25.61
N GLU A 327 22.08 -8.38 25.66
CA GLU A 327 22.82 -7.98 24.48
C GLU A 327 23.15 -9.17 23.58
N ASP A 328 23.56 -10.31 24.15
CA ASP A 328 23.76 -11.56 23.41
C ASP A 328 22.49 -12.01 22.67
N ILE A 329 21.34 -11.90 23.33
CA ILE A 329 20.04 -12.26 22.76
C ILE A 329 19.69 -11.32 21.60
N PHE A 330 19.82 -10.01 21.80
CA PHE A 330 19.51 -9.01 20.80
C PHE A 330 20.44 -9.09 19.59
N GLN A 331 21.72 -9.39 19.80
CA GLN A 331 22.71 -9.57 18.74
C GLN A 331 22.35 -10.74 17.82
N SER A 332 21.83 -11.86 18.36
CA SER A 332 21.38 -13.00 17.54
C SER A 332 20.20 -12.67 16.61
N ALA A 333 19.43 -11.63 16.95
CA ALA A 333 18.36 -11.05 16.14
C ALA A 333 18.81 -9.84 15.29
N GLY A 334 20.09 -9.46 15.36
CA GLY A 334 20.63 -8.26 14.74
C GLY A 334 20.00 -6.96 15.23
N LEU A 335 19.57 -6.91 16.49
CA LEU A 335 19.00 -5.73 17.16
C LEU A 335 19.97 -5.20 18.22
N LYS A 336 19.73 -3.96 18.69
CA LYS A 336 20.42 -3.32 19.81
C LYS A 336 19.45 -3.11 20.96
N LEU A 337 19.96 -3.07 22.20
CA LEU A 337 19.13 -2.78 23.38
C LEU A 337 18.50 -1.39 23.34
N SER A 338 19.12 -0.44 22.63
CA SER A 338 18.59 0.90 22.41
C SER A 338 17.49 0.99 21.34
N ASP A 339 17.18 -0.11 20.65
CA ASP A 339 16.15 -0.12 19.61
C ASP A 339 14.76 0.08 20.23
N ALA A 340 13.89 0.79 19.52
CA ALA A 340 12.52 1.09 19.97
C ALA A 340 11.69 -0.16 20.30
N ALA A 341 12.02 -1.33 19.71
CA ALA A 341 11.40 -2.61 20.04
C ALA A 341 11.54 -2.99 21.52
N ASN A 342 12.61 -2.53 22.17
CA ASN A 342 12.89 -2.76 23.57
C ASN A 342 12.36 -1.64 24.47
N GLN A 343 11.57 -0.70 23.95
CA GLN A 343 11.07 0.44 24.70
C GLN A 343 9.55 0.35 24.89
N VAL A 344 9.08 0.81 26.05
CA VAL A 344 7.67 0.88 26.41
C VAL A 344 7.39 2.11 27.28
N ARG A 345 6.25 2.77 27.10
CA ARG A 345 5.78 3.87 27.96
C ARG A 345 4.99 3.30 29.13
N ILE A 346 5.43 3.55 30.36
CA ILE A 346 4.75 3.04 31.55
C ILE A 346 4.49 4.18 32.52
N GLN A 347 3.22 4.39 32.87
CA GLN A 347 2.87 5.36 33.90
C GLN A 347 3.13 4.79 35.30
N GLY A 348 3.78 5.57 36.17
CA GLY A 348 3.95 5.23 37.59
C GLY A 348 5.06 4.21 37.89
N HIS A 349 5.91 3.88 36.92
CA HIS A 349 7.11 3.08 37.14
C HIS A 349 8.22 3.92 37.80
N ARG A 350 8.77 3.44 38.93
CA ARG A 350 9.91 4.09 39.61
C ARG A 350 10.89 3.06 40.17
N GLY A 351 12.17 3.27 39.85
CA GLY A 351 13.29 2.49 40.37
C GLY A 351 13.76 1.38 39.43
N PRO A 352 14.82 0.65 39.80
CA PRO A 352 15.32 -0.48 39.01
C PRO A 352 14.34 -1.65 39.06
N HIS A 353 14.28 -2.43 37.99
CA HIS A 353 13.45 -3.64 37.95
C HIS A 353 14.00 -4.70 38.92
N PRO A 354 13.11 -5.46 39.60
CA PRO A 354 13.54 -6.52 40.51
C PRO A 354 14.06 -7.75 39.76
N ARG A 355 14.76 -8.65 40.47
CA ARG A 355 15.32 -9.89 39.92
C ARG A 355 14.26 -10.74 39.23
N GLU A 356 13.10 -10.85 39.85
CA GLU A 356 11.97 -11.65 39.38
C GLU A 356 11.46 -11.19 38.01
N TYR A 357 11.50 -9.87 37.76
CA TYR A 357 11.14 -9.31 36.47
C TYR A 357 12.14 -9.73 35.40
N HIS A 358 13.44 -9.54 35.66
CA HIS A 358 14.48 -9.86 34.69
C HIS A 358 14.53 -11.36 34.36
N VAL A 359 14.38 -12.23 35.36
CA VAL A 359 14.32 -13.68 35.17
C VAL A 359 13.13 -14.07 34.30
N GLU A 360 11.95 -13.49 34.54
CA GLU A 360 10.75 -13.82 33.75
C GLU A 360 10.86 -13.33 32.31
N VAL A 361 11.34 -12.10 32.08
CA VAL A 361 11.60 -11.58 30.73
C VAL A 361 12.61 -12.47 30.00
N LEU A 362 13.75 -12.75 30.62
CA LEU A 362 14.80 -13.59 30.03
C LEU A 362 14.28 -14.99 29.66
N ARG A 363 13.51 -15.63 30.56
CA ARG A 363 12.90 -16.93 30.31
C ARG A 363 12.00 -16.91 29.08
N ARG A 364 11.16 -15.89 28.95
CA ARG A 364 10.25 -15.72 27.82
C ARG A 364 10.99 -15.49 26.51
N LEU A 365 11.99 -14.60 26.50
CA LEU A 365 12.79 -14.33 25.30
C LEU A 365 13.50 -15.59 24.81
N ARG A 366 14.16 -16.33 25.71
CA ARG A 366 14.82 -17.60 25.36
C ARG A 366 13.86 -18.64 24.80
N LEU A 367 12.67 -18.79 25.41
CA LEU A 367 11.66 -19.72 24.94
C LEU A 367 11.14 -19.35 23.54
N ALA A 368 10.87 -18.06 23.31
CA ALA A 368 10.40 -17.56 22.01
C ALA A 368 11.44 -17.79 20.91
N MET A 369 12.73 -17.70 21.24
CA MET A 369 13.83 -17.82 20.28
C MET A 369 14.38 -19.25 20.11
N GLN A 370 13.90 -20.23 20.90
CA GLN A 370 14.47 -21.58 20.95
C GLN A 370 14.45 -22.35 19.61
N GLY A 371 13.60 -21.95 18.66
CA GLY A 371 13.44 -22.62 17.36
C GLY A 371 13.87 -21.80 16.14
N CYS A 372 14.45 -20.61 16.32
CA CYS A 372 14.87 -19.80 15.17
C CYS A 372 16.17 -20.32 14.55
N GLN A 373 16.24 -20.36 13.21
CA GLN A 373 17.38 -20.91 12.46
C GLN A 373 18.23 -19.84 11.77
N ASP A 374 17.68 -18.64 11.59
CA ASP A 374 18.35 -17.50 10.96
C ASP A 374 18.02 -16.19 11.67
N THR A 375 18.84 -15.15 11.43
CA THR A 375 18.71 -13.83 12.08
C THR A 375 17.34 -13.19 11.87
N GLY A 376 16.70 -13.40 10.71
CA GLY A 376 15.37 -12.87 10.42
C GLY A 376 14.28 -13.54 11.25
N GLN A 377 14.33 -14.87 11.39
CA GLN A 377 13.44 -15.64 12.27
C GLN A 377 13.65 -15.28 13.74
N CYS A 378 14.91 -15.17 14.19
CA CYS A 378 15.23 -14.77 15.56
C CYS A 378 14.75 -13.35 15.87
N ARG A 379 14.91 -12.42 14.92
CA ARG A 379 14.36 -11.07 15.02
C ARG A 379 12.85 -11.06 15.14
N ALA A 380 12.15 -11.82 14.30
CA ALA A 380 10.69 -11.88 14.33
C ALA A 380 10.17 -12.46 15.67
N ALA A 381 10.81 -13.51 16.18
CA ALA A 381 10.45 -14.12 17.46
C ALA A 381 10.71 -13.19 18.65
N LEU A 382 11.87 -12.52 18.65
CA LEU A 382 12.25 -11.56 19.70
C LEU A 382 11.31 -10.36 19.74
N VAL A 383 11.04 -9.73 18.59
CA VAL A 383 10.14 -8.56 18.49
C VAL A 383 8.71 -8.92 18.92
N ASP A 384 8.21 -10.11 18.54
CA ASP A 384 6.87 -10.55 18.95
C ASP A 384 6.76 -10.74 20.47
N GLU A 385 7.79 -11.32 21.10
CA GLU A 385 7.80 -11.51 22.55
C GLU A 385 7.94 -10.19 23.30
N LEU A 386 8.79 -9.27 22.83
CA LEU A 386 8.90 -7.92 23.39
C LEU A 386 7.57 -7.17 23.31
N ALA A 387 6.82 -7.29 22.20
CA ALA A 387 5.50 -6.70 22.06
C ALA A 387 4.46 -7.34 23.01
N ARG A 388 4.54 -8.66 23.27
CA ARG A 388 3.71 -9.34 24.28
C ARG A 388 4.01 -8.82 25.68
N ILE A 389 5.29 -8.70 26.02
CA ILE A 389 5.74 -8.16 27.31
C ILE A 389 5.30 -6.71 27.48
N ALA A 390 5.47 -5.87 26.45
CA ALA A 390 5.01 -4.48 26.46
C ALA A 390 3.51 -4.37 26.71
N ARG A 391 2.68 -5.24 26.10
CA ARG A 391 1.23 -5.30 26.37
C ARG A 391 0.93 -5.65 27.82
N GLU A 392 1.64 -6.62 28.40
CA GLU A 392 1.44 -6.94 29.82
C GLU A 392 1.84 -5.77 30.72
N LEU A 393 2.95 -5.10 30.42
CA LEU A 393 3.45 -3.95 31.19
C LEU A 393 2.47 -2.77 31.22
N VAL A 394 1.69 -2.57 30.16
CA VAL A 394 0.70 -1.48 30.06
C VAL A 394 -0.70 -1.89 30.54
N THR A 395 -0.94 -3.18 30.74
CA THR A 395 -2.24 -3.70 31.18
C THR A 395 -2.30 -3.79 32.70
N ALA A 396 -3.26 -3.07 33.30
CA ALA A 396 -3.58 -3.13 34.72
C ALA A 396 -3.73 -4.57 35.24
N GLY A 397 -3.18 -4.85 36.42
CA GLY A 397 -3.37 -6.12 37.11
C GLY A 397 -2.51 -7.31 36.64
N THR A 398 -1.75 -7.19 35.54
CA THR A 398 -0.86 -8.26 35.06
C THR A 398 0.32 -8.49 36.01
N LYS A 399 0.93 -9.68 35.91
CA LYS A 399 2.08 -10.05 36.74
C LYS A 399 3.27 -9.10 36.49
N LEU A 400 3.62 -8.83 35.23
CA LEU A 400 4.75 -7.98 34.90
C LEU A 400 4.52 -6.52 35.31
N ARG A 401 3.32 -5.95 35.11
CA ARG A 401 3.01 -4.58 35.56
C ARG A 401 3.15 -4.45 37.08
N LYS A 402 2.62 -5.41 37.85
CA LYS A 402 2.76 -5.43 39.32
C LYS A 402 4.21 -5.47 39.81
N LEU A 403 5.12 -6.08 39.05
CA LEU A 403 6.54 -6.13 39.42
C LEU A 403 7.27 -4.80 39.20
N VAL A 404 6.76 -3.93 38.31
CA VAL A 404 7.39 -2.64 37.98
C VAL A 404 6.65 -1.42 38.56
N THR A 405 5.36 -1.52 38.86
CA THR A 405 4.57 -0.43 39.46
C THR A 405 4.34 -0.65 40.97
N LYS A 406 4.63 0.35 41.82
CA LYS A 406 4.41 0.25 43.28
C LYS A 406 2.95 0.47 43.74
N ASN A 407 2.03 0.89 42.87
CA ASN A 407 0.61 1.12 43.20
C ASN A 407 -0.34 0.22 42.37
N PRO A 408 -0.96 -0.81 42.98
CA PRO A 408 -1.80 -1.79 42.27
C PRO A 408 -3.25 -1.33 41.98
N GLN A 409 -3.57 -0.04 42.06
CA GLN A 409 -4.95 0.49 41.87
C GLN A 409 -5.11 1.38 40.61
N GLY A 410 -4.32 1.13 39.57
CA GLY A 410 -4.66 1.59 38.22
C GLY A 410 -5.40 0.49 37.48
#